data_AF-A0A7J4SD64-F1
#
_entry.id   AF-A0A7J4SD64-F1
#
_cell.length_a   1.000
_cell.length_b   1.000
_cell.length_c   1.000
_cell.angle_alpha   90.00
_cell.angle_beta   90.00
_cell.angle_gamma   90.00
#
_symmetry.space_group_name_H-M   'P 1'
#
loop_
_entity.id
_entity.type
_entity.pdbx_description
1 polymer ?
#
loop_
_entity_poly.entity_id
_entity_poly.type
_entity_poly.pdbx_seq_one_letter_code
_entity_poly.pdbx_strand_id
1 'polypeptide(L)' 'MATNPIIAKCHHCGVESQTYSYHGPDLKRMQLCKSCYDIYLAKEMVNYWKDHIAEEQKRTTPAN' A
#
# COMPACT_ATOMS: atom_id res chain seq x y z
N MET A 1 3.94 14.00 -6.96
CA MET A 1 5.29 14.35 -6.47
C MET A 1 6.08 13.05 -6.37
N ALA A 2 7.06 12.84 -7.24
CA ALA A 2 7.92 11.66 -7.13
C ALA A 2 8.74 11.79 -5.84
N THR A 3 8.59 10.84 -4.91
CA THR A 3 9.38 10.80 -3.70
C THR A 3 10.80 10.41 -4.07
N ASN A 4 11.73 11.35 -3.92
CA ASN A 4 13.15 11.08 -4.17
C ASN A 4 13.61 9.94 -3.25
N PRO A 5 14.27 8.90 -3.77
CA PRO A 5 14.78 7.82 -2.95
C PRO A 5 15.85 8.34 -2.00
N ILE A 6 15.82 7.87 -0.76
CA ILE A 6 16.86 8.14 0.25
C ILE A 6 17.53 6.82 0.64
N ILE A 7 18.76 6.86 1.14
CA ILE A 7 19.36 5.69 1.79
C ILE A 7 18.83 5.64 3.22
N ALA A 8 18.05 4.62 3.55
CA ALA A 8 17.57 4.38 4.90
C ALA A 8 17.31 2.89 5.14
N LYS A 9 17.08 2.53 6.40
CA LYS A 9 16.67 1.19 6.78
C LYS A 9 15.21 0.96 6.39
N CYS A 10 14.96 -0.07 5.57
CA CYS A 10 13.61 -0.48 5.21
C CYS A 10 12.81 -0.87 6.47
N HIS A 11 11.63 -0.29 6.64
CA HIS A 11 10.75 -0.56 7.76
C HIS A 11 10.27 -2.02 7.80
N HIS A 12 10.11 -2.65 6.64
CA HIS A 12 9.58 -4.01 6.54
C HIS A 12 10.64 -5.10 6.72
N CYS A 13 11.75 -5.02 5.98
CA CYS A 13 12.79 -6.06 5.99
C CYS A 13 14.06 -5.68 6.78
N GLY A 14 14.20 -4.42 7.20
CA GLY A 14 15.36 -3.97 7.97
C GLY A 14 16.65 -3.80 7.17
N VAL A 15 16.63 -3.99 5.85
CA VAL A 15 17.80 -3.79 4.99
C VAL A 15 18.05 -2.31 4.78
N GLU A 16 19.30 -1.86 4.91
CA GLU A 16 19.72 -0.52 4.52
C GLU A 16 19.95 -0.48 3.01
N SER A 17 19.13 0.29 2.30
CA SER A 17 19.21 0.43 0.85
C SER A 17 18.57 1.74 0.42
N GLN A 18 18.45 1.96 -0.89
CA GLN A 18 17.53 2.98 -1.39
C GLN A 18 16.11 2.62 -0.98
N THR A 19 15.45 3.55 -0.29
CA THR A 19 14.07 3.44 0.19
C THR A 19 13.23 4.59 -0.35
N TYR A 20 11.94 4.32 -0.44
CA TYR A 20 10.90 5.23 -0.88
C TYR A 20 9.91 5.45 0.26
N SER A 21 9.39 6.67 0.34
CA SER A 21 8.33 7.01 1.29
C SER A 21 7.01 6.40 0.81
N TYR A 22 6.44 5.52 1.61
CA TYR A 22 5.13 4.91 1.41
C TYR A 22 4.12 5.41 2.45
N HIS A 23 2.87 5.61 2.05
CA HIS A 23 1.78 6.02 2.93
C HIS A 23 1.20 4.78 3.63
N GLY A 24 1.52 4.61 4.91
CA GLY A 24 1.02 3.48 5.69
C GLY A 24 -0.46 3.59 6.08
N PRO A 25 -1.04 2.50 6.60
CA PRO A 25 -2.45 2.41 6.99
C PRO A 25 -2.88 3.46 8.05
N ASP A 26 -1.94 3.96 8.86
CA ASP A 26 -2.20 4.93 9.93
C ASP A 26 -1.78 6.37 9.57
N LEU A 27 -1.79 6.75 8.29
CA LEU A 27 -1.27 8.04 7.78
C LEU A 27 0.22 8.28 8.07
N LYS A 28 0.90 7.35 8.73
CA LYS A 28 2.33 7.40 9.00
C LYS A 28 3.09 7.05 7.73
N ARG A 29 4.06 7.90 7.38
CA ARG A 29 4.99 7.62 6.29
C ARG A 29 6.03 6.61 6.76
N MET A 30 6.20 5.53 6.01
CA MET A 30 7.24 4.53 6.25
C MET A 30 8.24 4.54 5.09
N GLN A 31 9.49 4.20 5.39
CA GLN A 31 10.53 4.04 4.38
C GLN A 31 10.60 2.57 3.98
N LEU A 32 10.37 2.26 2.70
CA LEU A 32 10.41 0.90 2.18
C LEU A 32 11.42 0.80 1.06
N CYS A 33 12.22 -0.28 1.04
CA CYS A 33 12.99 -0.61 -0.16
C CYS A 33 12.03 -0.90 -1.32
N LYS A 34 12.53 -0.81 -2.56
CA LYS A 34 11.71 -0.99 -3.77
C LYS A 34 10.82 -2.24 -3.74
N SER A 35 11.40 -3.40 -3.41
CA SER A 35 10.68 -4.67 -3.35
C SER A 35 9.54 -4.66 -2.32
N CYS A 36 9.78 -4.09 -1.14
CA CYS A 36 8.73 -3.97 -0.11
C CYS A 36 7.68 -2.94 -0.50
N TYR A 37 8.09 -1.83 -1.13
CA TYR A 37 7.18 -0.81 -1.63
C TYR A 37 6.18 -1.41 -2.64
N ASP A 38 6.67 -2.18 -3.61
CA ASP A 38 5.83 -2.82 -4.63
C ASP A 38 4.83 -3.82 -4.02
N ILE A 39 5.25 -4.59 -3.01
CA ILE A 39 4.37 -5.53 -2.29
C ILE A 39 3.25 -4.78 -1.55
N TYR A 40 3.58 -3.68 -0.88
CA TYR A 40 2.58 -2.89 -0.14
C TYR A 40 1.60 -2.22 -1.11
N LEU A 41 2.10 -1.65 -2.21
CA LEU A 41 1.26 -1.07 -3.25
C LEU A 41 0.29 -2.09 -3.85
N ALA A 42 0.77 -3.31 -4.13
CA ALA A 42 -0.08 -4.39 -4.63
C ALA A 42 -1.18 -4.79 -3.64
N LYS A 43 -0.86 -4.84 -2.33
CA LYS A 43 -1.85 -5.12 -1.27
C LYS A 43 -2.91 -4.01 -1.17
N GLU A 44 -2.52 -2.75 -1.28
CA GLU A 44 -3.44 -1.62 -1.27
C GLU A 44 -4.43 -1.69 -2.43
N MET A 45 -3.94 -2.04 -3.63
CA MET A 45 -4.81 -2.29 -4.78
C MET A 45 -5.75 -3.47 -4.53
N VAL A 46 -5.26 -4.62 -4.05
CA VAL A 46 -6.16 -5.75 -3.76
C VAL A 46 -7.26 -5.39 -2.77
N ASN A 47 -6.95 -4.60 -1.73
CA ASN A 47 -7.95 -4.14 -0.78
C ASN A 47 -8.97 -3.18 -1.41
N TYR A 48 -8.51 -2.19 -2.17
CA TYR A 48 -9.38 -1.28 -2.91
C TYR A 48 -10.36 -2.03 -3.82
N TRP A 49 -9.87 -3.03 -4.55
CA TRP A 49 -10.71 -3.85 -5.43
C TRP A 49 -11.73 -4.69 -4.64
N LYS A 50 -11.37 -5.23 -3.48
CA LYS A 50 -12.30 -5.98 -2.61
C LYS A 50 -13.43 -5.08 -2.09
N ASP A 51 -13.10 -3.88 -1.63
CA ASP A 51 -14.10 -2.89 -1.19
C ASP A 51 -15.05 -2.55 -2.35
N HIS A 52 -14.52 -2.28 -3.54
CA HIS A 52 -15.34 -2.00 -4.72
C HIS A 52 -16.28 -3.17 -5.08
N ILE A 53 -15.82 -4.42 -5.03
CA ILE A 53 -16.68 -5.59 -5.28
C ILE A 53 -17.77 -5.71 -4.20
N ALA A 54 -17.44 -5.46 -2.93
CA ALA A 54 -18.41 -5.50 -1.85
C ALA A 54 -19.49 -4.41 -1.97
N GLU A 55 -19.11 -3.21 -2.42
CA GLU A 55 -20.07 -2.14 -2.73
C GLU A 55 -20.99 -2.50 -3.90
N GLU A 56 -20.45 -3.06 -4.98
CA GLU A 56 -21.24 -3.52 -6.14
C GLU A 56 -22.20 -4.63 -5.73
N GLN A 57 -21.76 -5.61 -4.95
CA GLN A 57 -22.62 -6.68 -4.42
C GLN A 57 -23.80 -6.13 -3.59
N LYS A 58 -23.57 -5.12 -2.74
CA LYS A 58 -24.64 -4.47 -1.97
C LYS A 58 -25.66 -3.76 -2.87
N ARG A 59 -25.21 -3.18 -3.99
CA ARG A 59 -26.10 -2.52 -4.96
C ARG A 59 -26.94 -3.50 -5.76
N THR A 60 -26.38 -4.68 -6.06
CA THR A 60 -27.04 -5.70 -6.89
C THR A 60 -27.86 -6.72 -6.10
N THR A 61 -27.75 -6.74 -4.77
CA THR A 61 -28.56 -7.64 -3.93
C THR A 61 -29.93 -7.01 -3.71
N PRO A 62 -31.03 -7.57 -4.28
CA PRO A 62 -32.36 -7.07 -3.99
C PRO A 62 -32.66 -7.26 -2.49
N ALA A 63 -33.10 -6.19 -1.84
CA ALA A 63 -33.70 -6.27 -0.51
C ALA A 63 -34.91 -7.20 -0.60
N ASN A 64 -34.80 -8.36 0.03
CA ASN A 64 -35.89 -9.32 0.18
C ASN A 64 -36.63 -9.03 1.48
#